data_AF-A0A660N290-F1
#
_entry.id   AF-A0A660N290-F1
#
_cell.length_a   1.000
_cell.length_b   1.000
_cell.length_c   1.000
_cell.angle_alpha   90.00
_cell.angle_beta   90.00
_cell.angle_gamma   90.00
#
_symmetry.space_group_name_H-M   'P 1'
#
loop_
_entity.id
_entity.type
_entity.pdbx_description
1 polymer ?
#
loop_
_entity_poly.entity_id
_entity_poly.type
_entity_poly.pdbx_seq_one_letter_code
_entity_poly.pdbx_strand_id
1 'polypeptide(L)'
;MNHLLLDLAKVRIKPRDIPFHRAKVGLFAPFKTAKRMITPEEPHSIYVLPEKRAAHSIIAAVNEILAHHPDARIAIVSPRKKVQAALEGCQARYPNAVLLVKNRLGKSIKRFLKGKSSLHPAAAHRPDDSAAAPAEQDDDPMVRQAARIARQAVKQIMSEDAGTPPHKEPVFTLLQTQLCANDRDMAAALLLLKKNRPKKKQDLLRLLTQKTPTLKAEEIVHSLQQSKKIYIDAAENVRYR
;
A
#
# COMPACT_ATOMS: atom_id res chain seq x y z
N MET A 1 -8.76 9.33 7.27
CA MET A 1 -9.66 8.85 6.16
C MET A 1 -9.99 7.36 6.35
N ASN A 2 -11.19 6.89 5.98
CA ASN A 2 -11.58 5.47 6.10
C ASN A 2 -11.36 4.70 4.79
N HIS A 3 -10.68 3.57 4.88
CA HIS A 3 -10.45 2.64 3.77
C HIS A 3 -10.99 1.24 4.10
N LEU A 4 -11.51 0.54 3.09
CA LEU A 4 -11.96 -0.85 3.21
C LEU A 4 -11.36 -1.68 2.09
N LEU A 5 -10.57 -2.69 2.44
CA LEU A 5 -9.96 -3.62 1.49
C LEU A 5 -10.63 -4.99 1.59
N LEU A 6 -11.12 -5.53 0.47
CA LEU A 6 -11.87 -6.80 0.45
C LEU A 6 -11.17 -7.84 -0.43
N ASP A 7 -10.75 -8.97 0.18
CA ASP A 7 -10.23 -10.15 -0.52
C ASP A 7 -11.38 -10.99 -1.09
N LEU A 8 -11.89 -10.58 -2.25
CA LEU A 8 -12.96 -11.27 -2.96
C LEU A 8 -12.50 -12.59 -3.62
N ALA A 9 -11.19 -12.86 -3.65
CA ALA A 9 -10.67 -14.15 -4.11
C ALA A 9 -10.87 -15.26 -3.08
N LYS A 10 -11.00 -14.93 -1.79
CA LYS A 10 -11.26 -15.92 -0.71
C LYS A 10 -12.58 -15.69 0.01
N VAL A 11 -13.11 -14.47 0.03
CA VAL A 11 -14.34 -14.13 0.74
C VAL A 11 -15.44 -13.80 -0.26
N ARG A 12 -16.54 -14.55 -0.20
CA ARG A 12 -17.74 -14.23 -0.99
C ARG A 12 -18.53 -13.13 -0.28
N ILE A 13 -18.71 -11.99 -0.95
CA ILE A 13 -19.45 -10.83 -0.44
C ILE A 13 -20.41 -10.39 -1.55
N LYS A 14 -21.66 -10.09 -1.20
CA LYS A 14 -22.62 -9.53 -2.16
C LYS A 14 -22.36 -8.02 -2.29
N PRO A 15 -22.43 -7.44 -3.51
CA PRO A 15 -22.16 -6.01 -3.72
C PRO A 15 -22.97 -5.11 -2.78
N ARG A 16 -24.27 -5.40 -2.60
CA ARG A 16 -25.20 -4.69 -1.71
C ARG A 16 -24.78 -4.62 -0.23
N ASP A 17 -23.93 -5.54 0.22
CA ASP A 17 -23.49 -5.59 1.62
C ASP A 17 -22.27 -4.71 1.88
N ILE A 18 -21.63 -4.19 0.82
CA ILE A 18 -20.41 -3.40 0.86
C ILE A 18 -20.78 -1.94 1.20
N PRO A 19 -20.20 -1.35 2.26
CA PRO A 19 -20.54 0.00 2.69
C PRO A 19 -19.76 1.07 1.91
N PHE A 20 -20.03 1.17 0.61
CA PHE A 20 -19.35 2.09 -0.32
C PHE A 20 -19.41 3.58 0.10
N HIS A 21 -20.55 4.00 0.67
CA HIS A 21 -20.74 5.35 1.21
C HIS A 21 -19.90 5.68 2.47
N ARG A 22 -19.22 4.71 3.10
CA ARG A 22 -18.51 4.91 4.40
C ARG A 22 -16.99 4.88 4.29
N ALA A 23 -16.46 4.41 3.17
CA ALA A 23 -15.03 4.20 3.01
C ALA A 23 -14.64 4.16 1.54
N LYS A 24 -13.41 4.54 1.24
CA LYS A 24 -12.80 4.23 -0.06
C LYS A 24 -12.56 2.72 -0.13
N VAL A 25 -13.21 2.05 -1.07
CA VAL A 25 -13.17 0.58 -1.16
C VAL A 25 -12.18 0.11 -2.22
N GLY A 26 -11.25 -0.76 -1.80
CA GLY A 26 -10.35 -1.52 -2.66
C GLY A 26 -10.82 -2.97 -2.80
N LEU A 27 -11.20 -3.38 -4.00
CA LEU A 27 -11.71 -4.73 -4.28
C LEU A 27 -10.61 -5.61 -4.89
N PHE A 28 -10.22 -6.67 -4.19
CA PHE A 28 -9.20 -7.62 -4.61
C PHE A 28 -9.87 -8.89 -5.16
N ALA A 29 -10.11 -8.90 -6.46
CA ALA A 29 -10.96 -9.91 -7.10
C ALA A 29 -10.24 -10.65 -8.22
N PRO A 30 -10.56 -11.94 -8.45
CA PRO A 30 -10.18 -12.62 -9.69
C PRO A 30 -10.94 -11.99 -10.86
N PHE A 31 -10.40 -12.13 -12.07
CA PHE A 31 -10.92 -11.48 -13.29
C PHE A 31 -12.43 -11.66 -13.49
N LYS A 32 -12.96 -12.88 -13.31
CA LYS A 32 -14.40 -13.18 -13.45
C LYS A 32 -15.26 -12.40 -12.45
N THR A 33 -14.79 -12.25 -11.21
CA THR A 33 -15.50 -11.50 -10.16
C THR A 33 -15.36 -10.00 -10.39
N ALA A 34 -14.18 -9.53 -10.79
CA ALA A 34 -13.96 -8.12 -11.12
C ALA A 34 -14.93 -7.62 -12.19
N LYS A 35 -15.14 -8.39 -13.28
CA LYS A 35 -16.11 -8.05 -14.34
C LYS A 35 -17.53 -7.83 -13.82
N ARG A 36 -17.94 -8.55 -12.77
CA ARG A 36 -19.27 -8.42 -12.13
C ARG A 36 -19.36 -7.26 -11.15
N MET A 37 -18.22 -6.75 -10.69
CA MET A 37 -18.12 -5.66 -9.72
C MET A 37 -17.85 -4.30 -10.39
N ILE A 38 -17.64 -4.26 -11.71
CA ILE A 38 -17.60 -3.01 -12.47
C ILE A 38 -19.03 -2.49 -12.55
N THR A 39 -19.40 -1.64 -11.60
CA THR A 39 -20.63 -0.84 -11.65
C THR A 39 -20.25 0.58 -12.07
N PRO A 40 -20.95 1.16 -13.07
CA PRO A 40 -20.59 2.48 -13.61
C PRO A 40 -20.80 3.64 -12.62
N GLU A 41 -21.61 3.46 -11.58
CA GLU A 41 -22.05 4.56 -10.69
C GLU A 41 -21.19 4.79 -9.45
N GLU A 42 -20.19 3.95 -9.18
CA GLU A 42 -19.61 3.87 -7.84
C GLU A 42 -18.06 3.85 -7.91
N PRO A 43 -17.36 4.93 -7.46
CA PRO A 43 -15.92 5.08 -7.64
C PRO A 43 -15.13 4.20 -6.66
N HIS A 44 -15.01 2.92 -6.99
CA HIS A 44 -14.19 1.96 -6.24
C HIS A 44 -12.94 1.58 -7.01
N SER A 45 -11.80 1.51 -6.31
CA SER A 45 -10.57 1.00 -6.91
C SER A 45 -10.65 -0.53 -6.99
N ILE A 46 -10.91 -1.04 -8.19
CA ILE A 46 -10.94 -2.48 -8.47
C ILE A 46 -9.52 -2.93 -8.82
N TYR A 47 -8.91 -3.72 -7.94
CA TYR A 47 -7.62 -4.35 -8.17
C TYR A 47 -7.85 -5.77 -8.70
N VAL A 48 -7.72 -5.92 -10.03
CA VAL A 48 -7.80 -7.23 -10.68
C VAL A 48 -6.53 -8.00 -10.40
N LEU A 49 -6.66 -9.11 -9.65
CA LEU A 49 -5.50 -9.87 -9.21
C LEU A 49 -5.20 -11.05 -10.14
N PRO A 50 -3.93 -11.28 -10.51
CA PRO A 50 -3.48 -12.61 -10.88
C PRO A 50 -3.54 -13.49 -9.62
N GLU A 51 -4.25 -14.63 -9.71
CA GLU A 51 -4.73 -15.45 -8.58
C GLU A 51 -3.70 -15.73 -7.47
N LYS A 52 -2.41 -15.83 -7.83
CA LYS A 52 -1.31 -16.19 -6.90
C LYS A 52 -0.74 -15.02 -6.09
N ARG A 53 -1.09 -13.75 -6.36
CA ARG A 53 -0.45 -12.57 -5.73
C ARG A 53 -1.37 -11.68 -4.89
N ALA A 54 -2.52 -12.20 -4.48
CA ALA A 54 -3.52 -11.43 -3.73
C ALA A 54 -2.99 -10.83 -2.42
N ALA A 55 -2.30 -11.63 -1.59
CA ALA A 55 -1.77 -11.14 -0.32
C ALA A 55 -0.77 -9.99 -0.52
N HIS A 56 0.17 -10.17 -1.45
CA HIS A 56 1.17 -9.14 -1.78
C HIS A 56 0.50 -7.85 -2.27
N SER A 57 -0.54 -7.96 -3.09
CA SER A 57 -1.22 -6.80 -3.65
C SER A 57 -2.05 -6.05 -2.59
N ILE A 58 -2.70 -6.78 -1.67
CA ILE A 58 -3.39 -6.18 -0.52
C ILE A 58 -2.37 -5.41 0.34
N ILE A 59 -1.23 -6.03 0.66
CA ILE A 59 -0.18 -5.40 1.47
C ILE A 59 0.40 -4.18 0.75
N ALA A 60 0.65 -4.26 -0.56
CA ALA A 60 1.13 -3.14 -1.36
C ALA A 60 0.15 -1.96 -1.32
N ALA A 61 -1.15 -2.21 -1.50
CA ALA A 61 -2.17 -1.17 -1.41
C ALA A 61 -2.27 -0.56 -0.01
N VAL A 62 -2.12 -1.35 1.06
CA VAL A 62 -2.06 -0.81 2.43
C VAL A 62 -0.86 0.13 2.58
N ASN A 63 0.32 -0.31 2.15
CA ASN A 63 1.53 0.50 2.22
C ASN A 63 1.42 1.79 1.40
N GLU A 64 0.81 1.74 0.23
CA GLU A 64 0.55 2.92 -0.60
C GLU A 64 -0.38 3.90 0.11
N ILE A 65 -1.49 3.42 0.68
CA ILE A 65 -2.42 4.25 1.45
C ILE A 65 -1.70 4.89 2.66
N LEU A 66 -0.94 4.10 3.42
CA LEU A 66 -0.23 4.58 4.61
C LEU A 66 0.92 5.54 4.29
N ALA A 67 1.56 5.40 3.12
CA ALA A 67 2.57 6.34 2.67
C ALA A 67 1.99 7.74 2.38
N HIS A 68 0.75 7.81 1.90
CA HIS A 68 0.06 9.07 1.59
C HIS A 68 -0.71 9.61 2.80
N HIS A 69 -1.24 8.71 3.63
CA HIS A 69 -2.09 9.00 4.79
C HIS A 69 -1.63 8.14 5.99
N PRO A 70 -0.61 8.57 6.74
CA PRO A 70 -0.03 7.79 7.84
C PRO A 70 -0.98 7.60 9.04
N ASP A 71 -2.06 8.37 9.11
CA ASP A 71 -3.13 8.33 10.12
C ASP A 71 -4.42 7.62 9.61
N ALA A 72 -4.34 6.92 8.47
CA ALA A 72 -5.50 6.27 7.87
C ALA A 72 -6.11 5.17 8.75
N ARG A 73 -7.44 5.06 8.71
CA ARG A 73 -8.20 3.96 9.32
C ARG A 73 -8.52 2.94 8.25
N ILE A 74 -7.89 1.78 8.30
CA ILE A 74 -7.99 0.76 7.24
C ILE A 74 -8.60 -0.52 7.80
N ALA A 75 -9.77 -0.88 7.29
CA ALA A 75 -10.41 -2.16 7.54
C ALA A 75 -10.06 -3.15 6.41
N ILE A 76 -9.64 -4.35 6.77
CA ILE A 76 -9.17 -5.37 5.83
C ILE A 76 -9.94 -6.65 6.09
N VAL A 77 -10.62 -7.14 5.06
CA VAL A 77 -11.34 -8.42 5.10
C VAL A 77 -10.55 -9.44 4.29
N SER A 78 -9.72 -10.24 4.96
CA SER A 78 -8.93 -11.30 4.34
C SER A 78 -8.68 -12.46 5.32
N PRO A 79 -8.94 -13.72 4.92
CA PRO A 79 -8.62 -14.89 5.73
C PRO A 79 -7.16 -15.34 5.59
N ARG A 80 -6.33 -14.58 4.86
CA ARG A 80 -4.94 -14.97 4.59
C ARG A 80 -4.04 -14.62 5.77
N LYS A 81 -3.46 -15.63 6.41
CA LYS A 81 -2.50 -15.45 7.52
C LYS A 81 -1.32 -14.53 7.17
N LYS A 82 -0.84 -14.58 5.93
CA LYS A 82 0.24 -13.69 5.42
C LYS A 82 -0.12 -12.20 5.49
N VAL A 83 -1.40 -11.85 5.31
CA VAL A 83 -1.86 -10.46 5.41
C VAL A 83 -1.87 -10.03 6.88
N GLN A 84 -2.32 -10.89 7.79
CA GLN A 84 -2.31 -10.60 9.23
C GLN A 84 -0.88 -10.33 9.73
N ALA A 85 0.06 -11.24 9.45
CA ALA A 85 1.46 -11.08 9.87
C ALA A 85 2.14 -9.82 9.28
N ALA A 86 1.88 -9.49 8.01
CA ALA A 86 2.46 -8.30 7.40
C ALA A 86 1.93 -6.99 8.00
N LEU A 87 0.71 -6.98 8.53
CA LEU A 87 0.09 -5.79 9.09
C LEU A 87 0.61 -5.45 10.48
N GLU A 88 1.10 -6.43 11.23
CA GLU A 88 1.83 -6.20 12.48
C GLU A 88 3.07 -5.33 12.22
N GLY A 89 3.84 -5.67 11.16
CA GLY A 89 4.97 -4.84 10.73
C GLY A 89 4.56 -3.46 10.20
N CYS A 90 3.41 -3.35 9.53
CA CYS A 90 2.88 -2.06 9.08
C CYS A 90 2.49 -1.16 10.25
N GLN A 91 1.89 -1.72 11.30
CA GLN A 91 1.50 -0.96 12.49
C GLN A 91 2.72 -0.40 13.24
N ALA A 92 3.83 -1.16 13.29
CA ALA A 92 5.08 -0.67 13.87
C ALA A 92 5.67 0.52 13.08
N ARG A 93 5.56 0.48 11.74
CA ARG A 93 6.05 1.56 10.86
C ARG A 93 5.14 2.80 10.87
N TYR A 94 3.84 2.61 11.11
CA TYR A 94 2.83 3.67 11.11
C TYR A 94 2.01 3.61 12.40
N PRO A 95 2.54 4.15 13.53
CA PRO A 95 1.89 4.03 14.83
C PRO A 95 0.55 4.75 14.90
N ASN A 96 0.36 5.80 14.10
CA ASN A 96 -0.86 6.60 14.04
C ASN A 96 -1.97 5.97 13.19
N ALA A 97 -1.63 4.94 12.41
CA ALA A 97 -2.61 4.23 11.60
C ALA A 97 -3.49 3.33 12.48
N VAL A 98 -4.76 3.17 12.11
CA VAL A 98 -5.65 2.23 12.79
C VAL A 98 -6.00 1.12 11.82
N LEU A 99 -5.43 -0.06 12.04
CA LEU A 99 -5.61 -1.22 11.18
C LEU A 99 -6.55 -2.25 11.84
N LEU A 100 -7.56 -2.71 11.11
CA LEU A 100 -8.46 -3.77 11.57
C LEU A 100 -8.54 -4.90 10.55
N VAL A 101 -8.12 -6.10 10.94
CA VAL A 101 -8.18 -7.29 10.08
C VAL A 101 -9.25 -8.25 10.58
N LYS A 102 -10.11 -8.71 9.68
CA LYS A 102 -11.08 -9.78 9.97
C LYS A 102 -11.20 -10.73 8.79
N ASN A 103 -11.70 -11.93 9.06
CA ASN A 103 -11.87 -12.96 8.02
C ASN A 103 -13.14 -12.76 7.20
N ARG A 104 -14.10 -11.97 7.71
CA ARG A 104 -15.43 -11.76 7.10
C ARG A 104 -15.89 -10.32 7.28
N LEU A 105 -16.68 -9.84 6.32
CA LEU A 105 -17.36 -8.55 6.41
C LEU A 105 -18.57 -8.68 7.35
N GLY A 106 -18.48 -8.08 8.54
CA GLY A 106 -19.51 -8.20 9.57
C GLY A 106 -19.77 -6.90 10.32
N LYS A 107 -20.53 -7.00 11.42
CA LYS A 107 -20.91 -5.84 12.26
C LYS A 107 -19.69 -5.11 12.84
N SER A 108 -18.59 -5.81 13.12
CA SER A 108 -17.34 -5.21 13.62
C SER A 108 -16.74 -4.22 12.62
N ILE A 109 -16.58 -4.63 11.36
CA ILE A 109 -16.06 -3.78 10.28
C ILE A 109 -17.01 -2.59 10.05
N LYS A 110 -18.33 -2.81 10.02
CA LYS A 110 -19.31 -1.72 9.86
C LYS A 110 -19.26 -0.71 11.01
N ARG A 111 -19.02 -1.16 12.24
CA ARG A 111 -18.82 -0.28 13.42
C ARG A 111 -17.51 0.49 13.34
N PHE A 112 -16.42 -0.19 12.95
CA PHE A 112 -15.12 0.41 12.75
C PHE A 112 -15.17 1.58 11.74
N LEU A 113 -15.86 1.37 10.62
CA LEU A 113 -16.06 2.39 9.58
C LEU A 113 -17.02 3.52 10.00
N LYS A 114 -17.86 3.33 11.03
CA LYS A 114 -18.75 4.38 11.55
C LYS A 114 -18.00 5.40 12.43
N GLY A 115 -16.73 5.17 12.75
CA GLY A 115 -15.86 6.20 13.34
C GLY A 115 -16.09 6.50 14.83
N LYS A 116 -16.66 5.58 15.63
CA LYS A 116 -16.90 5.81 17.07
C LYS A 116 -16.12 4.93 18.05
N SER A 117 -15.17 4.13 17.60
CA SER A 117 -14.36 3.32 18.51
C SER A 117 -12.91 3.78 18.52
N SER A 118 -12.52 4.34 19.67
CA SER A 118 -11.19 4.40 20.28
C SER A 118 -10.63 3.00 20.55
N LEU A 119 -10.61 2.13 19.52
CA LEU A 119 -9.91 0.86 19.62
C LEU A 119 -8.46 1.12 19.23
N HIS A 120 -7.70 1.63 20.18
CA HIS A 120 -6.30 1.25 20.33
C HIS A 120 -6.22 -0.29 20.25
N PRO A 121 -5.24 -0.88 19.56
CA PRO A 121 -4.92 -2.28 19.79
C PRO A 121 -4.50 -2.41 21.26
N ALA A 122 -5.21 -3.24 22.00
CA ALA A 122 -4.90 -3.60 23.37
C ALA A 122 -3.47 -4.17 23.44
N ALA A 123 -2.52 -3.33 23.85
CA ALA A 123 -1.56 -3.75 24.84
C ALA A 123 -2.30 -3.89 26.17
N ALA A 124 -1.95 -4.93 26.93
CA ALA A 124 -2.47 -5.29 28.24
C ALA A 124 -3.89 -5.86 28.29
N HIS A 125 -3.92 -7.19 28.24
CA HIS A 125 -4.86 -7.99 29.00
C HIS A 125 -4.79 -7.55 30.48
N ARG A 126 -5.79 -6.80 30.93
CA ARG A 126 -6.20 -6.71 32.33
C ARG A 126 -7.71 -6.88 32.34
N PRO A 127 -8.28 -7.97 32.88
CA PRO A 127 -9.67 -7.98 33.28
C PRO A 127 -9.78 -7.22 34.60
N ASP A 128 -10.77 -6.33 34.69
CA ASP A 128 -11.12 -5.61 35.91
C ASP A 128 -12.39 -6.22 36.52
N ASP A 129 -12.36 -6.31 37.85
CA ASP A 129 -13.42 -6.48 38.85
C ASP A 129 -14.37 -7.69 38.88
N SER A 130 -14.16 -8.54 39.90
CA SER A 130 -15.20 -8.89 40.89
C SER A 130 -14.61 -9.52 42.16
N ALA A 131 -14.69 -8.75 43.26
CA ALA A 131 -14.90 -9.16 44.66
C ALA A 131 -14.04 -10.28 45.31
N ALA A 132 -13.07 -9.87 46.14
CA ALA A 132 -12.88 -10.34 47.53
C ALA A 132 -11.63 -9.66 48.15
N ALA A 133 -11.79 -8.96 49.27
CA ALA A 133 -10.68 -8.54 50.15
C ALA A 133 -10.29 -9.71 51.09
N PRO A 134 -9.27 -9.61 51.98
CA PRO A 134 -8.12 -8.70 52.10
C PRO A 134 -6.77 -9.45 52.34
N ALA A 135 -5.60 -8.78 52.26
CA ALA A 135 -4.41 -9.11 53.08
C ALA A 135 -3.26 -8.12 52.90
N GLU A 136 -2.77 -7.62 54.05
CA GLU A 136 -1.50 -6.96 54.34
C GLU A 136 -0.28 -7.62 53.67
N GLN A 137 0.74 -6.84 53.27
CA GLN A 137 2.17 -7.15 53.53
C GLN A 137 3.16 -6.11 52.95
N ASP A 138 3.92 -5.52 53.86
CA ASP A 138 5.30 -5.01 53.79
C ASP A 138 5.87 -4.46 52.47
N ASP A 139 6.00 -3.13 52.42
CA ASP A 139 6.86 -2.40 51.49
C ASP A 139 8.32 -2.40 51.98
N ASP A 140 9.13 -3.32 51.47
CA ASP A 140 10.57 -3.37 51.78
C ASP A 140 11.32 -2.21 51.08
N PRO A 141 11.96 -1.27 51.82
CA PRO A 141 12.58 -0.05 51.27
C PRO A 141 13.74 -0.33 50.30
N MET A 142 14.29 -1.55 50.30
CA MET A 142 15.38 -1.96 49.42
C MET A 142 14.97 -2.09 47.94
N VAL A 143 13.72 -2.50 47.67
CA VAL A 143 13.19 -2.67 46.31
C VAL A 143 12.96 -1.31 45.62
N ARG A 144 12.54 -0.29 46.39
CA ARG A 144 12.37 1.08 45.89
C ARG A 144 13.71 1.72 45.52
N GLN A 145 14.77 1.43 46.28
CA GLN A 145 16.11 1.94 45.98
C GLN A 145 16.70 1.28 44.72
N ALA A 146 16.52 -0.04 44.55
CA ALA A 146 16.96 -0.75 43.34
C ALA A 146 16.26 -0.23 42.06
N ALA A 147 14.95 0.03 42.14
CA ALA A 147 14.19 0.62 41.03
C ALA A 147 14.64 2.05 40.68
N ARG A 148 15.14 2.82 41.67
CA ARG A 148 15.65 4.17 41.47
C ARG A 148 17.04 4.18 40.82
N ILE A 149 17.93 3.27 41.24
CA ILE A 149 19.27 3.11 40.66
C ILE A 149 19.18 2.64 39.20
N ALA A 150 18.31 1.69 38.89
CA ALA A 150 18.09 1.22 37.51
C ALA A 150 17.60 2.34 36.58
N ARG A 151 16.73 3.23 37.07
CA ARG A 151 16.24 4.39 36.29
C ARG A 151 17.29 5.47 36.09
N GLN A 152 18.23 5.65 37.03
CA GLN A 152 19.33 6.60 36.89
C GLN A 152 20.41 6.09 35.91
N ALA A 153 20.71 4.80 35.91
CA ALA A 153 21.67 4.20 34.97
C ALA A 153 21.21 4.32 33.50
N VAL A 154 19.91 4.11 33.23
CA VAL A 154 19.34 4.27 31.87
C VAL A 154 19.39 5.72 31.39
N LYS A 155 19.29 6.69 32.30
CA LYS A 155 19.33 8.12 31.94
C LYS A 155 20.75 8.62 31.59
N GLN A 156 21.78 8.04 32.20
CA GLN A 156 23.18 8.35 31.87
C GLN A 156 23.60 7.78 30.51
N ILE A 157 23.09 6.61 30.12
CA ILE A 157 23.39 5.97 28.82
C ILE A 157 22.78 6.74 27.64
N MET A 158 21.70 7.51 27.84
CA MET A 158 21.03 8.27 26.77
C MET A 158 21.54 9.70 26.58
N SER A 159 22.54 10.15 27.35
CA SER A 159 23.05 11.53 27.29
C SER A 159 24.45 11.67 26.68
N GLU A 160 25.10 10.57 26.30
CA GLU A 160 26.44 10.54 25.69
C GLU A 160 26.43 9.83 24.34
N ASP A 161 25.72 10.37 23.34
CA ASP A 161 26.12 10.20 21.93
C ASP A 161 25.46 11.26 21.03
N ALA A 162 26.00 12.48 21.10
CA ALA A 162 25.72 13.54 20.14
C ALA A 162 27.05 13.94 19.50
N GLY A 163 27.25 13.59 18.21
CA GLY A 163 28.56 13.74 17.57
C GLY A 163 28.66 13.68 16.04
N THR A 164 27.67 14.18 15.27
CA THR A 164 27.84 14.88 13.95
C THR A 164 28.41 14.13 12.69
N PRO A 165 28.32 14.67 11.43
CA PRO A 165 27.77 14.00 10.23
C PRO A 165 28.77 14.03 9.02
N PRO A 166 28.42 14.26 7.73
CA PRO A 166 27.38 13.71 6.82
C PRO A 166 27.99 13.02 5.57
N HIS A 167 27.36 11.97 5.04
CA HIS A 167 27.59 11.57 3.64
C HIS A 167 26.44 12.08 2.75
N LYS A 168 26.77 13.10 1.94
CA LYS A 168 26.08 13.52 0.70
C LYS A 168 26.12 12.31 -0.26
N GLU A 169 25.07 11.92 -0.98
CA GLU A 169 24.42 12.57 -2.15
C GLU A 169 23.20 11.72 -2.62
N PRO A 170 22.34 12.20 -3.55
CA PRO A 170 21.86 13.56 -3.71
C PRO A 170 20.32 13.65 -3.64
N VAL A 171 19.91 14.86 -3.28
CA VAL A 171 18.59 15.45 -3.52
C VAL A 171 18.29 15.45 -5.01
N PHE A 172 17.14 14.92 -5.45
CA PHE A 172 16.59 15.18 -6.77
C PHE A 172 15.29 15.99 -6.68
N THR A 173 15.53 17.30 -6.66
CA THR A 173 14.68 18.41 -7.06
C THR A 173 13.85 18.07 -8.31
N LEU A 174 12.51 18.19 -8.23
CA LEU A 174 11.54 18.61 -9.27
C LEU A 174 11.69 18.15 -10.75
N LEU A 175 12.49 17.12 -11.06
CA LEU A 175 12.58 16.44 -12.36
C LEU A 175 11.89 15.07 -12.34
N GLN A 176 11.67 14.52 -11.14
CA GLN A 176 11.11 13.17 -10.96
C GLN A 176 9.64 13.06 -11.36
N THR A 177 8.90 14.17 -11.36
CA THR A 177 7.53 14.26 -11.90
C THR A 177 7.50 14.14 -13.42
N GLN A 178 8.56 14.52 -14.14
CA GLN A 178 8.66 14.32 -15.58
C GLN A 178 9.18 12.91 -15.94
N LEU A 179 10.14 12.38 -15.16
CA LEU A 179 10.63 11.00 -15.36
C LEU A 179 9.55 9.93 -15.12
N CYS A 180 8.71 10.08 -14.10
CA CYS A 180 7.62 9.11 -13.86
C CYS A 180 6.50 9.17 -14.91
N ALA A 181 6.30 10.32 -15.57
CA ALA A 181 5.39 10.43 -16.71
C ALA A 181 5.96 9.69 -17.92
N ASN A 182 7.24 9.91 -18.23
CA ASN A 182 7.93 9.23 -19.31
C ASN A 182 7.99 7.71 -19.10
N ASP A 183 8.19 7.22 -17.88
CA ASP A 183 8.18 5.78 -17.58
C ASP A 183 6.79 5.13 -17.78
N ARG A 184 5.70 5.85 -17.45
CA ARG A 184 4.34 5.39 -17.70
C ARG A 184 4.00 5.38 -19.19
N ASP A 185 4.36 6.46 -19.89
CA ASP A 185 4.17 6.58 -21.34
C ASP A 185 5.01 5.52 -22.09
N MET A 186 6.21 5.24 -21.58
CA MET A 186 7.08 4.17 -22.06
C MET A 186 6.49 2.77 -21.84
N ALA A 187 5.96 2.49 -20.65
CA ALA A 187 5.31 1.21 -20.36
C ALA A 187 4.07 1.01 -21.26
N ALA A 188 3.29 2.06 -21.49
CA ALA A 188 2.15 2.04 -22.41
C ALA A 188 2.60 1.79 -23.86
N ALA A 189 3.65 2.47 -24.33
CA ALA A 189 4.23 2.27 -25.66
C ALA A 189 4.73 0.83 -25.86
N LEU A 190 5.39 0.24 -24.86
CA LEU A 190 5.85 -1.15 -24.93
C LEU A 190 4.70 -2.16 -25.02
N LEU A 191 3.58 -1.92 -24.34
CA LEU A 191 2.39 -2.76 -24.45
C LEU A 191 1.77 -2.68 -25.86
N LEU A 192 1.74 -1.48 -26.43
CA LEU A 192 1.24 -1.23 -27.79
C LEU A 192 2.11 -1.91 -28.86
N LEU A 193 3.43 -1.85 -28.69
CA LEU A 193 4.40 -2.53 -29.55
C LEU A 193 4.25 -4.04 -29.49
N LYS A 194 4.01 -4.60 -28.30
CA LYS A 194 3.73 -6.03 -28.14
C LYS A 194 2.49 -6.50 -28.90
N LYS A 195 1.47 -5.63 -28.99
CA LYS A 195 0.18 -5.96 -29.61
C LYS A 195 0.18 -5.80 -31.14
N ASN A 196 0.81 -4.76 -31.66
CA ASN A 196 0.68 -4.39 -33.08
C ASN A 196 1.95 -4.58 -33.91
N ARG A 197 3.13 -4.67 -33.28
CA ARG A 197 4.46 -4.86 -33.91
C ARG A 197 4.61 -4.20 -35.31
N PRO A 198 4.46 -2.86 -35.43
CA PRO A 198 4.62 -2.16 -36.70
C PRO A 198 6.01 -2.43 -37.32
N LYS A 199 6.06 -2.65 -38.64
CA LYS A 199 7.30 -2.96 -39.37
C LYS A 199 8.01 -1.71 -39.90
N LYS A 200 7.32 -0.57 -39.99
CA LYS A 200 7.85 0.71 -40.48
C LYS A 200 7.81 1.79 -39.40
N LYS A 201 8.78 2.72 -39.43
CA LYS A 201 8.87 3.86 -38.49
C LYS A 201 7.64 4.77 -38.54
N GLN A 202 7.10 5.05 -39.72
CA GLN A 202 5.89 5.88 -39.88
C GLN A 202 4.66 5.25 -39.22
N ASP A 203 4.51 3.92 -39.32
CA ASP A 203 3.42 3.20 -38.67
C ASP A 203 3.58 3.20 -37.15
N LEU A 204 4.81 3.09 -36.67
CA LEU A 204 5.14 3.21 -35.25
C LEU A 204 4.77 4.61 -34.72
N LEU A 205 5.20 5.66 -35.41
CA LEU A 205 4.89 7.04 -35.02
C LEU A 205 3.39 7.30 -35.03
N ARG A 206 2.69 6.90 -36.10
CA ARG A 206 1.22 7.02 -36.18
C ARG A 206 0.52 6.32 -35.02
N LEU A 207 1.01 5.15 -34.63
CA LEU A 207 0.43 4.37 -33.53
C LEU A 207 0.67 5.02 -32.17
N LEU A 208 1.84 5.63 -31.96
CA LEU A 208 2.17 6.35 -30.74
C LEU A 208 1.42 7.70 -30.65
N THR A 209 1.31 8.43 -31.76
CA THR A 209 0.56 9.70 -31.83
C THR A 209 -0.94 9.54 -31.56
N GLN A 210 -1.53 8.36 -31.83
CA GLN A 210 -2.93 8.08 -31.51
C GLN A 210 -3.22 8.02 -30.00
N LYS A 211 -2.19 7.85 -29.15
CA LYS A 211 -2.34 7.69 -27.71
C LYS A 211 -1.57 8.72 -26.89
N THR A 212 -0.63 9.42 -27.51
CA THR A 212 0.28 10.36 -26.86
C THR A 212 0.46 11.59 -27.77
N PRO A 213 0.65 12.80 -27.22
CA PRO A 213 0.93 13.99 -28.03
C PRO A 213 2.12 13.77 -28.99
N THR A 214 2.03 14.29 -30.22
CA THR A 214 2.98 14.04 -31.32
C THR A 214 4.44 14.29 -30.93
N LEU A 215 4.71 15.36 -30.17
CA LEU A 215 6.06 15.73 -29.71
C LEU A 215 6.67 14.67 -28.78
N LYS A 216 5.84 14.02 -27.94
CA LYS A 216 6.29 12.97 -27.04
C LYS A 216 6.46 11.61 -27.73
N ALA A 217 5.79 11.39 -28.86
CA ALA A 217 5.89 10.14 -29.61
C ALA A 217 7.30 9.93 -30.18
N GLU A 218 7.94 11.00 -30.67
CA GLU A 218 9.32 10.94 -31.17
C GLU A 218 10.33 10.71 -30.05
N GLU A 219 10.16 11.38 -28.90
CA GLU A 219 10.97 11.17 -27.70
C GLU A 219 10.90 9.71 -27.23
N ILE A 220 9.69 9.12 -27.22
CA ILE A 220 9.47 7.71 -26.87
C ILE A 220 10.18 6.77 -27.85
N VAL A 221 10.15 7.05 -29.16
CA VAL A 221 10.87 6.24 -30.16
C VAL A 221 12.38 6.30 -29.90
N HIS A 222 12.92 7.49 -29.63
CA HIS A 222 14.33 7.65 -29.31
C HIS A 222 14.72 6.90 -28.03
N SER A 223 13.90 6.98 -26.97
CA SER A 223 14.11 6.21 -25.73
C SER A 223 14.00 4.69 -25.94
N LEU A 224 13.15 4.21 -26.85
CA LEU A 224 13.05 2.79 -27.21
C LEU A 224 14.30 2.29 -27.96
N GLN A 225 14.93 3.15 -28.77
CA GLN A 225 16.19 2.85 -29.43
C GLN A 225 17.35 2.83 -28.42
N GLN A 226 17.42 3.84 -27.53
CA GLN A 226 18.44 3.91 -26.46
C GLN A 226 18.36 2.71 -25.51
N SER A 227 17.16 2.26 -25.17
CA SER A 227 16.92 1.07 -24.33
C SER A 227 17.09 -0.27 -25.07
N LYS A 228 17.52 -0.24 -26.35
CA LYS A 228 17.76 -1.41 -27.22
C LYS A 228 16.54 -2.33 -27.39
N LYS A 229 15.33 -1.80 -27.22
CA LYS A 229 14.07 -2.55 -27.39
C LYS A 229 13.65 -2.64 -28.86
N ILE A 230 13.99 -1.61 -29.63
CA ILE A 230 13.80 -1.56 -31.07
C ILE A 230 15.08 -1.10 -31.76
N TYR A 231 15.26 -1.50 -33.00
CA TYR A 231 16.29 -1.02 -33.91
C TYR A 231 15.60 -0.51 -35.18
N ILE A 232 15.99 0.66 -35.67
CA ILE A 232 15.47 1.23 -36.91
C ILE A 232 16.61 1.24 -37.91
N ASP A 233 16.40 0.57 -39.05
CA ASP A 233 17.37 0.48 -40.14
C ASP A 233 17.39 1.78 -40.97
N ALA A 234 18.43 1.97 -41.79
CA ALA A 234 18.55 3.12 -42.70
C ALA A 234 17.36 3.24 -43.68
N ALA A 235 16.69 2.12 -43.98
CA ALA A 235 15.45 2.06 -44.75
C ALA A 235 14.17 2.30 -43.91
N GLU A 236 14.29 2.89 -42.71
CA GLU A 236 13.20 3.17 -41.76
C GLU A 236 12.39 1.93 -41.30
N ASN A 237 12.97 0.74 -41.40
CA ASN A 237 12.36 -0.51 -40.97
C ASN A 237 12.61 -0.75 -39.47
N VAL A 238 11.55 -1.10 -38.73
CA VAL A 238 11.61 -1.33 -37.29
C VAL A 238 11.81 -2.83 -37.02
N ARG A 239 12.89 -3.17 -36.33
CA ARG A 239 13.20 -4.52 -35.81
C ARG A 239 13.08 -4.52 -34.29
N TYR A 240 12.49 -5.58 -33.74
CA TYR A 240 12.29 -5.76 -32.30
C TYR A 240 13.38 -6.69 -31.74
N ARG A 241 13.92 -6.37 -30.57
CA ARG A 241 14.85 -7.24 -29.82
C ARG A 241 14.19 -7.89 -28.62
#